data_AF-A0A812MPP6-F1
#
_entry.id   AF-A0A812MPP6-F1
#
_cell.length_a   1.000
_cell.length_b   1.000
_cell.length_c   1.000
_cell.angle_alpha   90.00
_cell.angle_beta   90.00
_cell.angle_gamma   90.00
#
_symmetry.space_group_name_H-M   'P 1'
#
loop_
_entity.id
_entity.type
_entity.pdbx_description
1 polymer ?
#
loop_
_entity_poly.entity_id
_entity_poly.type
_entity_poly.pdbx_seq_one_letter_code
_entity_poly.pdbx_strand_id
1 'polypeptide(L)'
;MLDYIADARLRLAQPGAIVVPAGGAQFAALVASDSLAMVSSVQPQCSQGFDLSAIGCLQDTGKIFFTKQWGFRLNTLPDLVQMSDRICIFEVDFQNGDRRSVAPQKTFKIRAKRSGIVHAVVSSWEVWSDADRTHRITTHPDPFLIGVLLSGEGLNTL
;
A
#
# COMPACT_ATOMS: atom_id res chain seq x y z
N MET A 1 -6.13 9.21 -11.41
CA MET A 1 -6.61 7.97 -12.05
C MET A 1 -8.13 7.88 -12.00
N LEU A 2 -8.75 7.99 -10.82
CA LEU A 2 -10.22 7.95 -10.70
C LEU A 2 -10.94 9.03 -11.54
N ASP A 3 -10.36 10.24 -11.62
CA ASP A 3 -10.88 11.33 -12.45
C ASP A 3 -10.95 10.94 -13.94
N TYR A 4 -9.95 10.21 -14.45
CA TYR A 4 -9.93 9.76 -15.85
C TYR A 4 -10.95 8.66 -16.13
N ILE A 5 -11.18 7.75 -15.18
CA ILE A 5 -12.18 6.68 -15.33
C ILE A 5 -13.58 7.29 -15.35
N ALA A 6 -13.88 8.20 -14.42
CA ALA A 6 -15.17 8.87 -14.37
C ALA A 6 -15.45 9.67 -15.65
N ASP A 7 -14.44 10.39 -16.15
CA ASP A 7 -14.52 11.16 -17.39
C ASP A 7 -14.68 10.26 -18.64
N ALA A 8 -13.93 9.16 -18.74
CA ALA A 8 -14.07 8.19 -19.83
C ALA A 8 -15.45 7.52 -19.82
N ARG A 9 -15.96 7.14 -18.63
CA ARG A 9 -17.31 6.59 -18.48
C ARG A 9 -18.38 7.58 -18.96
N LEU A 10 -18.23 8.85 -18.61
CA LEU A 10 -19.20 9.89 -18.99
C LEU A 10 -19.21 10.15 -20.51
N ARG A 11 -18.04 10.16 -21.15
CA ARG A 11 -17.92 10.60 -22.55
C ARG A 11 -17.87 9.48 -23.58
N LEU A 12 -17.46 8.27 -23.19
CA LEU A 12 -17.12 7.19 -24.13
C LEU A 12 -17.93 5.91 -23.90
N ALA A 13 -18.50 5.71 -22.71
CA ALA A 13 -19.20 4.45 -22.40
C ALA A 13 -20.63 4.44 -22.97
N GLN A 14 -21.01 3.31 -23.56
CA GLN A 14 -22.40 3.03 -23.90
C GLN A 14 -23.20 2.64 -22.66
N PRO A 15 -24.54 2.80 -22.66
CA PRO A 15 -25.39 2.26 -21.60
C PRO A 15 -25.11 0.77 -21.38
N GLY A 16 -24.83 0.38 -20.13
CA GLY A 16 -24.50 -1.01 -19.78
C GLY A 16 -23.03 -1.41 -19.95
N ALA A 17 -22.14 -0.51 -20.35
CA ALA A 17 -20.71 -0.80 -20.39
C ALA A 17 -20.16 -1.14 -19.01
N ILE A 18 -19.26 -2.14 -18.98
CA ILE A 18 -18.59 -2.62 -17.77
C ILE A 18 -17.20 -1.97 -17.68
N VAL A 19 -16.89 -1.39 -16.52
CA VAL A 19 -15.56 -0.85 -16.22
C VAL A 19 -14.66 -1.95 -15.64
N VAL A 20 -13.47 -2.13 -16.22
CA VAL A 20 -12.45 -3.07 -15.73
C VAL A 20 -11.15 -2.29 -15.42
N PRO A 21 -10.55 -2.46 -14.23
CA PRO A 21 -11.03 -3.27 -13.10
C PRO A 21 -12.36 -2.74 -12.53
N ALA A 22 -13.15 -3.61 -11.90
CA ALA A 22 -14.43 -3.23 -11.30
C ALA A 22 -14.25 -2.35 -10.06
N GLY A 23 -13.15 -2.53 -9.33
CA GLY A 23 -12.85 -1.69 -8.18
C GLY A 23 -11.44 -1.83 -7.66
N GLY A 24 -11.16 -1.07 -6.60
CA GLY A 24 -9.89 -1.14 -5.90
C GLY A 24 -9.95 -0.56 -4.50
N ALA A 25 -8.99 -0.94 -3.68
CA ALA A 25 -8.84 -0.48 -2.31
C ALA A 25 -7.39 -0.07 -2.01
N GLN A 26 -7.26 1.01 -1.25
CA GLN A 26 -5.99 1.48 -0.72
C GLN A 26 -5.86 1.03 0.74
N PHE A 27 -4.71 0.47 1.09
CA PHE A 27 -4.41 -0.01 2.43
C PHE A 27 -3.19 0.70 3.03
N ALA A 28 -3.13 0.71 4.36
CA ALA A 28 -1.96 1.05 5.15
C ALA A 28 -1.65 -0.06 6.16
N ALA A 29 -0.38 -0.28 6.47
CA ALA A 29 0.06 -1.13 7.58
C ALA A 29 1.22 -0.45 8.33
N LEU A 30 1.22 -0.57 9.65
CA LEU A 30 2.33 -0.08 10.48
C LEU A 30 3.45 -1.12 10.48
N VAL A 31 4.69 -0.68 10.28
CA VAL A 31 5.86 -1.57 10.28
C VAL A 31 7.01 -1.01 11.11
N ALA A 32 7.86 -1.91 11.58
CA ALA A 32 9.14 -1.61 12.18
C ALA A 32 10.25 -2.28 11.37
N SER A 33 11.31 -1.55 11.05
CA SER A 33 12.59 -2.11 10.60
C SER A 33 13.70 -1.12 10.94
N ASP A 34 14.74 -1.60 11.60
CA ASP A 34 15.95 -0.82 11.88
C ASP A 34 16.69 -0.50 10.58
N SER A 35 16.66 -1.39 9.58
CA SER A 35 17.15 -1.10 8.22
C SER A 35 16.42 0.09 7.58
N LEU A 36 15.11 0.24 7.82
CA LEU A 36 14.37 1.44 7.39
C LEU A 36 14.76 2.67 8.19
N ALA A 37 14.94 2.53 9.50
CA ALA A 37 15.37 3.64 10.37
C ALA A 37 16.75 4.17 9.95
N MET A 38 17.68 3.27 9.62
CA MET A 38 19.04 3.58 9.16
C MET A 38 19.08 4.50 7.93
N VAL A 39 18.16 4.34 6.99
CA VAL A 39 18.12 5.16 5.76
C VAL A 39 17.31 6.44 5.92
N SER A 40 16.48 6.53 6.95
CA SER A 40 15.52 7.64 7.13
C SER A 40 15.81 8.52 8.35
N SER A 41 16.77 8.16 9.19
CA SER A 41 17.10 8.89 10.41
C SER A 41 18.58 8.72 10.79
N VAL A 42 19.11 9.69 11.52
CA VAL A 42 20.48 9.65 12.03
C VAL A 42 20.56 8.67 13.19
N GLN A 43 21.46 7.69 13.09
CA GLN A 43 21.76 6.78 14.18
C GLN A 43 22.99 7.23 14.96
N PRO A 44 22.92 7.38 16.30
CA PRO A 44 24.06 7.81 17.12
C PRO A 44 25.31 6.93 16.94
N GLN A 45 25.12 5.64 16.68
CA GLN A 45 26.19 4.66 16.49
C GLN A 45 27.01 4.93 15.21
N CYS A 46 26.46 5.68 14.26
CA CYS A 46 27.13 6.00 12.99
C CYS A 46 27.89 7.33 13.02
N SER A 47 27.76 8.12 14.10
CA SER A 47 28.26 9.49 14.15
C SER A 47 29.68 9.64 14.73
N GLN A 48 30.35 8.54 15.09
CA GLN A 48 31.77 8.50 15.52
C GLN A 48 32.14 9.57 16.58
N GLY A 49 31.25 9.80 17.54
CA GLY A 49 31.46 10.78 18.63
C GLY A 49 30.98 12.20 18.31
N PHE A 50 30.50 12.48 17.10
CA PHE A 50 29.77 13.71 16.78
C PHE A 50 28.30 13.59 17.14
N ASP A 51 27.73 14.63 17.75
CA ASP A 51 26.28 14.71 17.93
C ASP A 51 25.63 15.27 16.66
N LEU A 52 24.96 14.39 15.93
CA LEU A 52 24.21 14.73 14.72
C LEU A 52 22.69 14.65 14.94
N SER A 53 22.24 14.56 16.20
CA SER A 53 20.81 14.42 16.53
C SER A 53 19.95 15.59 16.00
N ALA A 54 20.53 16.79 15.92
CA ALA A 54 19.87 17.97 15.38
C ALA A 54 19.40 17.79 13.93
N ILE A 55 20.06 16.96 13.11
CA ILE A 55 19.66 16.69 11.72
C ILE A 55 18.29 15.98 11.67
N GLY A 56 17.89 15.29 12.73
CA GLY A 56 16.58 14.65 12.83
C GLY A 56 15.41 15.62 12.60
N CYS A 57 15.58 16.92 12.83
CA CYS A 57 14.55 17.92 12.55
C CYS A 57 14.22 18.08 11.05
N LEU A 58 15.12 17.61 10.17
CA LEU A 58 14.96 17.63 8.71
C LEU A 58 14.33 16.34 8.17
N GLN A 59 14.01 15.38 9.03
CA GLN A 59 13.38 14.13 8.61
C GLN A 59 12.03 14.40 7.93
N ASP A 60 11.86 13.91 6.71
CA ASP A 60 10.60 14.04 5.98
C ASP A 60 9.60 12.97 6.46
N THR A 61 8.68 13.37 7.33
CA THR A 61 7.61 12.51 7.86
C THR A 61 6.27 12.73 7.15
N GLY A 62 6.20 13.63 6.15
CA GLY A 62 4.96 14.07 5.52
C GLY A 62 4.75 13.55 4.10
N LYS A 63 5.83 13.16 3.41
CA LYS A 63 5.75 12.67 2.03
C LYS A 63 5.59 11.15 1.96
N ILE A 64 4.89 10.72 0.90
CA ILE A 64 4.83 9.30 0.50
C ILE A 64 5.99 9.04 -0.44
N PHE A 65 6.85 8.09 -0.07
CA PHE A 65 7.99 7.66 -0.88
C PHE A 65 7.73 6.28 -1.49
N PHE A 66 8.14 6.10 -2.74
CA PHE A 66 8.17 4.76 -3.34
C PHE A 66 9.47 4.07 -2.93
N THR A 67 9.38 2.90 -2.30
CA THR A 67 10.56 2.18 -1.77
C THR A 67 11.62 1.90 -2.83
N LYS A 68 11.21 1.73 -4.10
CA LYS A 68 12.13 1.60 -5.25
C LYS A 68 13.05 2.81 -5.42
N GLN A 69 12.61 4.02 -5.09
CA GLN A 69 13.44 5.23 -5.16
C GLN A 69 14.55 5.22 -4.12
N TRP A 70 14.36 4.50 -3.01
CA TRP A 70 15.36 4.35 -1.95
C TRP A 70 16.21 3.08 -2.14
N GLY A 71 16.04 2.37 -3.26
CA GLY A 71 16.88 1.24 -3.63
C GLY A 71 16.55 -0.08 -2.92
N PHE A 72 15.44 -0.19 -2.19
CA PHE A 72 15.05 -1.44 -1.53
C PHE A 72 13.63 -1.91 -1.86
N ARG A 73 13.41 -3.22 -1.69
CA ARG A 73 12.10 -3.86 -1.69
C ARG A 73 11.77 -4.22 -0.24
N LEU A 74 10.54 -3.97 0.21
CA LEU A 74 10.16 -4.28 1.59
C LEU A 74 10.34 -5.78 1.91
N ASN A 75 9.99 -6.65 0.97
CA ASN A 75 10.15 -8.12 1.11
C ASN A 75 11.61 -8.59 1.24
N THR A 76 12.60 -7.73 0.98
CA THR A 76 14.02 -8.09 1.10
C THR A 76 14.64 -7.58 2.39
N LEU A 77 13.90 -6.86 3.23
CA LEU A 77 14.39 -6.39 4.52
C LEU A 77 14.25 -7.52 5.55
N PRO A 78 15.36 -8.05 6.09
CA PRO A 78 15.34 -9.22 6.96
C PRO A 78 14.70 -8.94 8.33
N ASP A 79 14.68 -7.68 8.74
CA ASP A 79 14.22 -7.18 10.03
C ASP A 79 12.84 -6.50 9.94
N LEU A 80 12.12 -6.66 8.82
CA LEU A 80 10.79 -6.09 8.66
C LEU A 80 9.78 -6.80 9.55
N VAL A 81 9.24 -6.07 10.52
CA VAL A 81 8.20 -6.54 11.43
C VAL A 81 6.90 -5.80 11.16
N GLN A 82 5.83 -6.56 10.92
CA GLN A 82 4.48 -6.02 10.83
C GLN A 82 3.93 -5.70 12.23
N MET A 83 3.59 -4.43 12.47
CA MET A 83 3.15 -3.91 13.77
C MET A 83 1.63 -3.78 13.89
N SER A 84 0.90 -3.77 12.76
CA SER A 84 -0.56 -3.77 12.70
C SER A 84 -1.08 -4.66 11.58
N ASP A 85 -2.36 -5.04 11.66
CA ASP A 85 -3.06 -5.56 10.49
C ASP A 85 -3.14 -4.49 9.39
N ARG A 86 -3.42 -4.92 8.15
CA ARG A 86 -3.70 -4.01 7.04
C ARG A 86 -5.02 -3.29 7.31
N ILE A 87 -5.00 -1.98 7.15
CA ILE A 87 -6.14 -1.09 7.34
C ILE A 87 -6.61 -0.66 5.96
N CYS A 88 -7.85 -0.94 5.60
CA CYS A 88 -8.45 -0.39 4.39
C CYS A 88 -8.74 1.10 4.61
N ILE A 89 -7.99 1.97 3.92
CA ILE A 89 -8.14 3.43 4.01
C ILE A 89 -9.41 3.84 3.26
N PHE A 90 -9.54 3.38 2.02
CA PHE A 90 -10.74 3.57 1.22
C PHE A 90 -10.83 2.48 0.16
N GLU A 91 -12.05 2.29 -0.30
CA GLU A 91 -12.41 1.42 -1.41
C GLU A 91 -13.19 2.24 -2.42
N VAL A 92 -13.03 1.91 -3.70
CA VAL A 92 -13.71 2.56 -4.82
C VAL A 92 -14.28 1.49 -5.73
N ASP A 93 -15.57 1.61 -6.02
CA ASP A 93 -16.20 0.98 -7.17
C ASP A 93 -15.93 1.86 -8.40
N PHE A 94 -15.22 1.34 -9.40
CA PHE A 94 -14.89 2.10 -10.60
C PHE A 94 -16.07 2.22 -11.58
N GLN A 95 -17.11 1.41 -11.42
CA GLN A 95 -18.34 1.53 -12.23
C GLN A 95 -19.08 2.83 -11.89
N ASN A 96 -19.19 3.17 -10.61
CA ASN A 96 -20.03 4.29 -10.15
C ASN A 96 -19.25 5.40 -9.43
N GLY A 97 -18.07 5.09 -8.89
CA GLY A 97 -17.28 6.00 -8.08
C GLY A 97 -16.64 7.14 -8.87
N ASP A 98 -16.34 8.20 -8.13
CA ASP A 98 -15.54 9.35 -8.55
C ASP A 98 -14.70 9.84 -7.36
N ARG A 99 -13.92 10.90 -7.53
CA ARG A 99 -13.08 11.43 -6.45
C ARG A 99 -13.88 11.88 -5.21
N ARG A 100 -15.13 12.28 -5.38
CA ARG A 100 -15.98 12.79 -4.30
C ARG A 100 -16.53 11.65 -3.45
N SER A 101 -16.55 10.42 -3.96
CA SER A 101 -16.91 9.24 -3.17
C SER A 101 -15.87 8.88 -2.10
N VAL A 102 -14.66 9.45 -2.17
CA VAL A 102 -13.60 9.23 -1.18
C VAL A 102 -13.59 10.39 -0.18
N ALA A 103 -13.87 10.07 1.09
CA ALA A 103 -13.80 11.06 2.17
C ALA A 103 -12.38 11.65 2.27
N PRO A 104 -12.23 12.99 2.36
CA PRO A 104 -10.92 13.64 2.37
C PRO A 104 -10.11 13.33 3.63
N GLN A 105 -10.77 12.98 4.73
CA GLN A 105 -10.16 12.61 5.99
C GLN A 105 -10.90 11.45 6.63
N LYS A 106 -10.14 10.51 7.20
CA LYS A 106 -10.65 9.39 8.00
C LYS A 106 -9.74 9.15 9.19
N THR A 107 -10.33 8.70 10.29
CA THR A 107 -9.60 8.32 11.50
C THR A 107 -9.79 6.83 11.74
N PHE A 108 -8.70 6.14 12.04
CA PHE A 108 -8.69 4.70 12.28
C PHE A 108 -8.21 4.40 13.70
N LYS A 109 -8.88 3.47 14.38
CA LYS A 109 -8.38 2.87 15.61
C LYS A 109 -7.64 1.59 15.23
N ILE A 110 -6.35 1.54 15.55
CA ILE A 110 -5.46 0.47 15.12
C ILE A 110 -5.05 -0.35 16.34
N ARG A 111 -5.23 -1.68 16.28
CA ARG A 111 -4.72 -2.59 17.31
C ARG A 111 -3.26 -2.93 17.00
N ALA A 112 -2.37 -2.63 17.93
CA ALA A 112 -0.97 -3.06 17.84
C ALA A 112 -0.88 -4.59 17.97
N LYS A 113 -0.14 -5.25 17.08
CA LYS A 113 0.16 -6.69 17.14
C LYS A 113 1.41 -6.99 17.96
N ARG A 114 2.28 -5.99 18.15
CA ARG A 114 3.58 -6.06 18.82
C ARG A 114 3.86 -4.74 19.54
N SER A 115 4.63 -4.82 20.61
CA SER A 115 5.21 -3.64 21.27
C SER A 115 6.50 -3.25 20.54
N GLY A 116 6.76 -1.95 20.42
CA GLY A 116 7.98 -1.45 19.77
C GLY A 116 7.76 -0.11 19.09
N ILE A 117 8.77 0.33 18.34
CA ILE A 117 8.76 1.57 17.57
C ILE A 117 8.17 1.29 16.19
N VAL A 118 7.25 2.15 15.73
CA VAL A 118 6.79 2.14 14.34
C VAL A 118 7.71 3.05 13.55
N HIS A 119 8.45 2.48 12.60
CA HIS A 119 9.38 3.21 11.76
C HIS A 119 8.70 3.80 10.52
N ALA A 120 7.66 3.14 9.99
CA ALA A 120 6.96 3.60 8.80
C ALA A 120 5.50 3.14 8.72
N VAL A 121 4.73 3.83 7.87
CA VAL A 121 3.44 3.37 7.35
C VAL A 121 3.65 2.88 5.93
N VAL A 122 3.41 1.58 5.69
CA VAL A 122 3.48 0.99 4.36
C VAL A 122 2.14 1.15 3.67
N SER A 123 2.16 1.85 2.54
CA SER A 123 1.01 2.00 1.64
C SER A 123 1.02 0.89 0.59
N SER A 124 -0.10 0.20 0.42
CA SER A 124 -0.29 -0.83 -0.61
C SER A 124 -1.71 -0.81 -1.13
N TRP A 125 -1.91 -1.02 -2.42
CA TRP A 125 -3.23 -1.08 -3.03
C TRP A 125 -3.54 -2.45 -3.58
N GLU A 126 -4.83 -2.65 -3.82
CA GLU A 126 -5.37 -3.83 -4.47
C GLU A 126 -6.46 -3.42 -5.47
N VAL A 127 -6.56 -4.13 -6.59
CA VAL A 127 -7.65 -3.97 -7.57
C VAL A 127 -8.23 -5.34 -7.94
N TRP A 128 -9.49 -5.36 -8.34
CA TRP A 128 -10.20 -6.59 -8.71
C TRP A 128 -10.97 -6.48 -10.01
N SER A 129 -11.13 -7.63 -10.70
CA SER A 129 -11.77 -7.72 -12.02
C SER A 129 -13.27 -7.45 -12.00
N ASP A 130 -13.98 -7.94 -10.98
CA ASP A 130 -15.45 -7.99 -10.90
C ASP A 130 -15.94 -7.81 -9.46
N ALA A 131 -17.26 -7.70 -9.29
CA ALA A 131 -17.89 -7.49 -7.98
C ALA A 131 -17.63 -8.62 -6.97
N ASP A 132 -17.48 -9.85 -7.46
CA ASP A 132 -17.18 -11.04 -6.65
C ASP A 132 -15.69 -11.15 -6.30
N ARG A 133 -14.86 -10.25 -6.87
CA ARG A 133 -13.41 -10.16 -6.70
C ARG A 133 -12.69 -11.46 -7.07
N THR A 134 -13.14 -12.13 -8.14
CA THR A 134 -12.59 -13.43 -8.56
C THR A 134 -11.09 -13.34 -8.87
N HIS A 135 -10.66 -12.30 -9.58
CA HIS A 135 -9.26 -12.01 -9.83
C HIS A 135 -8.83 -10.72 -9.14
N ARG A 136 -7.68 -10.78 -8.47
CA ARG A 136 -7.14 -9.67 -7.66
C ARG A 136 -5.67 -9.44 -7.96
N ILE A 137 -5.29 -8.18 -8.09
CA ILE A 137 -3.89 -7.75 -8.16
C ILE A 137 -3.60 -6.93 -6.91
N THR A 138 -2.57 -7.32 -6.17
CA THR A 138 -2.14 -6.65 -4.94
C THR A 138 -0.69 -6.20 -5.05
N THR A 139 -0.40 -5.04 -4.47
CA THR A 139 0.98 -4.56 -4.27
C THR A 139 1.48 -4.78 -2.85
N HIS A 140 0.68 -5.42 -2.00
CA HIS A 140 1.09 -5.66 -0.63
C HIS A 140 2.33 -6.55 -0.58
N PRO A 141 3.37 -6.15 0.18
CA PRO A 141 4.56 -6.96 0.43
C PRO A 141 4.20 -8.13 1.34
N ASP A 142 3.63 -9.19 0.77
CA ASP A 142 3.42 -10.45 1.48
C ASP A 142 4.59 -11.39 1.18
N PRO A 143 5.28 -11.94 2.19
CA PRO A 143 6.28 -12.99 1.97
C PRO A 143 5.69 -14.24 1.30
N PHE A 144 4.36 -14.42 1.29
CA PHE A 144 3.66 -15.55 0.66
C PHE A 144 2.97 -15.22 -0.68
N LEU A 145 3.01 -13.97 -1.15
CA LEU A 145 2.52 -13.60 -2.49
C LEU A 145 3.68 -13.26 -3.43
N ILE A 146 4.38 -14.29 -3.89
CA ILE A 146 5.10 -14.23 -5.17
C ILE A 146 4.22 -14.92 -6.20
N GLY A 147 3.52 -14.14 -7.03
CA GLY A 147 2.80 -14.67 -8.18
C GLY A 147 1.47 -13.96 -8.44
N VAL A 148 1.32 -13.42 -9.64
CA VAL A 148 0.01 -13.15 -10.24
C VAL A 148 -0.77 -14.46 -10.18
N LEU A 149 -1.79 -14.56 -9.33
CA LEU A 149 -2.77 -15.64 -9.40
C LEU A 149 -3.67 -15.39 -10.62
N LEU A 150 -3.22 -15.82 -11.79
CA LEU A 150 -4.12 -16.17 -12.88
C LEU A 150 -4.82 -17.46 -12.43
N SER A 151 -6.01 -17.36 -11.85
CA SER A 151 -6.86 -18.55 -11.66
C SER A 151 -7.35 -18.99 -13.05
N GLY A 152 -6.58 -19.86 -13.69
CA GLY A 152 -7.03 -20.68 -14.80
C GLY A 152 -7.69 -21.93 -14.23
N GLU A 153 -8.96 -22.12 -14.56
CA GLU A 153 -9.70 -23.35 -14.29
C GLU A 153 -9.04 -24.59 -14.92
N GLY A 154 -9.16 -25.72 -14.23
CA GLY A 154 -9.35 -27.03 -14.86
C GLY A 154 -8.12 -27.74 -15.43
N LEU A 155 -7.42 -28.51 -14.61
CA LEU A 155 -6.77 -29.75 -15.07
C LEU A 155 -7.33 -30.91 -14.25
N ASN A 156 -8.37 -31.53 -14.82
CA ASN A 156 -8.84 -32.83 -14.42
C ASN A 156 -7.72 -33.85 -14.64
N THR A 157 -7.51 -34.65 -13.60
CA THR A 157 -6.77 -35.90 -13.58
C THR A 157 -7.22 -36.84 -14.70
N LEU A 158 -6.26 -37.25 -15.54
CA LEU A 158 -6.12 -38.60 -16.08
C LEU A 158 -4.64 -38.96 -16.05
#